data_AF-A0A6B0UTA6-F1
#
_entry.id   AF-A0A6B0UTA6-F1
#
_cell.length_a   1.000
_cell.length_b   1.000
_cell.length_c   1.000
_cell.angle_alpha   90.00
_cell.angle_beta   90.00
_cell.angle_gamma   90.00
#
_symmetry.space_group_name_H-M   'P 1'
#
loop_
_entity.id
_entity.type
_entity.pdbx_description
1 polymer ?
#
loop_
_entity_poly.entity_id
_entity_poly.type
_entity_poly.pdbx_seq_one_letter_code
_entity_poly.pdbx_strand_id
1 'polypeptide(L)'
;MLNSRQFVFWLVLCCIITGRASRGDDSPASRSPESPPESGNGGSETGQKSEYNPGTSSLELEGRLALVTGGASGIGRSVAMVLARENVTVIVADKNMTGGNETIQYLNQLSGHLNHRAVYVDVRNSTLVEYLFLCIEMEYS
;
A
#
# COMPACT_ATOMS: atom_id res chain seq x y z
N MET A 1 12.21 28.85 -17.39
CA MET A 1 12.61 27.43 -17.35
C MET A 1 13.00 27.08 -15.92
N LEU A 2 12.04 26.60 -15.12
CA LEU A 2 12.31 26.19 -13.74
C LEU A 2 13.06 24.85 -13.76
N ASN A 3 14.24 24.81 -13.16
CA ASN A 3 15.12 23.64 -13.14
C ASN A 3 14.41 22.44 -12.50
N SER A 4 14.32 21.31 -13.22
CA SER A 4 13.75 20.03 -12.76
C SER A 4 14.37 19.51 -11.44
N ARG A 5 15.51 20.07 -11.03
CA ARG A 5 16.17 19.79 -9.76
C ARG A 5 15.45 20.40 -8.54
N GLN A 6 14.64 21.45 -8.73
CA GLN A 6 13.86 22.07 -7.66
C GLN A 6 12.58 21.28 -7.33
N PHE A 7 11.98 20.61 -8.32
CA PHE A 7 10.78 19.78 -8.11
C PHE A 7 11.08 18.49 -7.34
N VAL A 8 12.22 17.85 -7.62
CA VAL A 8 12.68 16.67 -6.87
C VAL A 8 13.00 17.04 -5.42
N PHE A 9 13.57 18.23 -5.19
CA PHE A 9 13.85 18.73 -3.85
C PHE A 9 12.55 19.01 -3.06
N TRP A 10 11.51 19.52 -3.72
CA TRP A 10 10.20 19.79 -3.10
C TRP A 10 9.41 18.49 -2.80
N LEU A 11 9.50 17.48 -3.67
CA LEU A 11 8.88 16.16 -3.44
C LEU A 11 9.52 15.40 -2.26
N VAL A 12 10.85 15.44 -2.14
CA VAL A 12 11.56 14.82 -1.01
C VAL A 12 11.28 15.57 0.29
N LEU A 13 11.15 16.89 0.26
CA LEU A 13 10.86 17.71 1.45
C LEU A 13 9.42 17.50 1.96
N CYS A 14 8.44 17.27 1.09
CA CYS A 14 7.07 16.91 1.49
C CYS A 14 7.00 15.57 2.25
N CYS A 15 7.83 14.58 1.90
CA CYS A 15 7.83 13.28 2.60
C CYS A 15 8.45 13.34 4.00
N ILE A 16 9.30 14.33 4.29
CA ILE A 16 9.95 14.47 5.62
C ILE A 16 9.04 15.24 6.58
N ILE A 17 8.23 16.18 6.11
CA ILE A 17 7.40 17.04 6.98
C ILE A 17 6.17 16.29 7.53
N THR A 18 5.67 15.26 6.84
CA THR A 18 4.53 14.44 7.30
C THR A 18 4.91 13.09 7.92
N GLY A 19 6.20 12.74 7.96
CA GLY A 19 6.67 11.48 8.54
C GLY A 19 7.03 11.59 10.02
N ARG A 20 6.11 11.24 10.92
CA ARG A 20 6.43 10.87 12.30
C ARG A 20 6.11 9.40 12.55
N ALA A 21 7.11 8.61 12.92
CA ALA A 21 6.97 7.40 13.74
C ALA A 21 8.38 7.03 14.25
N SER A 22 8.74 7.55 15.42
CA SER A 22 8.70 6.86 16.72
C SER A 22 9.77 5.76 16.83
N ARG A 23 10.88 6.12 17.48
CA ARG A 23 11.95 5.21 17.89
C ARG A 23 11.36 4.17 18.85
N GLY A 24 11.42 2.90 18.46
CA GLY A 24 11.31 1.81 19.42
C GLY A 24 12.70 1.57 20.00
N ASP A 25 12.87 1.85 21.28
CA ASP A 25 14.06 1.45 22.02
C ASP A 25 14.05 -0.08 22.21
N ASP A 26 15.16 -0.71 21.84
CA ASP A 26 15.49 -2.09 22.18
C ASP A 26 15.79 -2.23 23.67
N SER A 27 15.22 -3.22 24.37
CA SER A 27 15.96 -4.13 25.27
C SER A 27 15.09 -5.16 26.01
N PRO A 28 15.68 -6.29 26.47
CA PRO A 28 15.01 -7.59 26.59
C PRO A 28 14.78 -8.07 28.03
N ALA A 29 13.70 -8.82 28.27
CA ALA A 29 13.50 -9.75 29.40
C ALA A 29 12.21 -10.57 29.16
N SER A 30 12.27 -11.83 28.74
CA SER A 30 12.34 -13.06 29.56
C SER A 30 11.11 -13.38 30.43
N ARG A 31 10.55 -14.58 30.17
CA ARG A 31 9.72 -15.47 31.03
C ARG A 31 8.18 -15.43 30.90
N SER A 32 7.65 -16.52 30.34
CA SER A 32 6.39 -17.19 30.76
C SER A 32 6.65 -17.99 32.07
N PRO A 33 5.67 -18.61 32.78
CA PRO A 33 4.26 -18.86 32.43
C PRO A 33 3.19 -18.69 33.56
N GLU A 34 1.93 -18.99 33.21
CA GLU A 34 0.84 -19.59 34.01
C GLU A 34 -0.24 -18.77 34.78
N SER A 35 -1.49 -18.99 34.31
CA SER A 35 -2.82 -19.20 34.95
C SER A 35 -3.71 -18.07 35.57
N PRO A 36 -5.07 -18.17 35.43
CA PRO A 36 -6.11 -17.20 35.89
C PRO A 36 -6.72 -17.60 37.27
N PRO A 37 -7.73 -16.92 37.92
CA PRO A 37 -8.73 -15.94 37.43
C PRO A 37 -9.13 -14.76 38.38
N GLU A 38 -10.13 -13.97 37.91
CA GLU A 38 -11.16 -13.19 38.64
C GLU A 38 -11.06 -11.66 38.88
N SER A 39 -12.12 -10.98 38.39
CA SER A 39 -12.95 -9.96 39.04
C SER A 39 -12.36 -8.58 39.39
N GLY A 40 -12.81 -7.55 38.66
CA GLY A 40 -12.80 -6.15 39.16
C GLY A 40 -13.11 -5.09 38.09
N ASN A 41 -14.23 -4.40 38.24
CA ASN A 41 -14.69 -3.28 37.41
C ASN A 41 -13.98 -1.96 37.79
N GLY A 42 -13.59 -1.15 36.80
CA GLY A 42 -13.06 0.20 37.03
C GLY A 42 -12.41 0.77 35.78
N GLY A 43 -13.12 1.68 35.09
CA GLY A 43 -12.66 2.30 33.85
C GLY A 43 -11.44 3.20 34.03
N SER A 44 -10.52 3.08 33.09
CA SER A 44 -9.56 4.11 32.73
C SER A 44 -9.03 3.82 31.33
N GLU A 45 -9.15 4.82 30.47
CA GLU A 45 -8.90 4.86 29.04
C GLU A 45 -7.56 4.22 28.64
N THR A 46 -7.61 3.06 28.00
CA THR A 46 -6.47 2.46 27.31
C THR A 46 -6.84 2.29 25.85
N GLY A 47 -6.09 2.99 24.99
CA GLY A 47 -6.31 3.10 23.55
C GLY A 47 -6.70 1.78 22.90
N GLN A 48 -7.82 1.81 22.19
CA GLN A 48 -8.29 0.70 21.38
C GLN A 48 -7.19 0.35 20.37
N LYS A 49 -6.50 -0.76 20.62
CA LYS A 49 -5.75 -1.45 19.58
C LYS A 49 -6.81 -1.94 18.60
N SER A 50 -6.92 -1.27 17.46
CA SER A 50 -7.90 -1.63 16.43
C SER A 50 -7.68 -3.09 16.07
N GLU A 51 -8.63 -3.93 16.47
CA GLU A 51 -8.69 -5.32 16.11
C GLU A 51 -8.74 -5.41 14.58
N TYR A 52 -7.82 -6.17 13.99
CA TYR A 52 -7.75 -6.36 12.54
C TYR A 52 -9.04 -7.06 12.09
N ASN A 53 -10.03 -6.28 11.66
CA ASN A 53 -11.27 -6.77 11.08
C ASN A 53 -11.05 -6.89 9.56
N PRO A 54 -11.00 -8.11 9.00
CA PRO A 54 -10.79 -8.31 7.56
C PRO A 54 -12.00 -7.90 6.70
N GLY A 55 -13.02 -7.25 7.28
CA GLY A 55 -14.29 -6.94 6.64
C GLY A 55 -14.69 -5.45 6.61
N THR A 56 -13.83 -4.55 7.10
CA THR A 56 -14.02 -3.10 6.95
C THR A 56 -12.71 -2.52 6.44
N SER A 57 -12.69 -2.02 5.20
CA SER A 57 -11.52 -1.33 4.67
C SER A 57 -11.18 -0.15 5.58
N SER A 58 -10.08 -0.26 6.32
CA SER A 58 -9.66 0.76 7.29
C SER A 58 -9.33 2.10 6.61
N LEU A 59 -9.17 2.10 5.28
CA LEU A 59 -8.88 3.27 4.47
C LEU A 59 -10.10 3.81 3.69
N GLU A 60 -11.27 3.17 3.79
CA GLU A 60 -12.48 3.54 3.02
C GLU A 60 -12.24 3.58 1.48
N LEU A 61 -11.42 2.67 0.96
CA LEU A 61 -11.03 2.59 -0.46
C LEU A 61 -11.72 1.47 -1.23
N GLU A 62 -12.60 0.71 -0.60
CA GLU A 62 -13.26 -0.44 -1.22
C GLU A 62 -13.97 -0.06 -2.54
N GLY A 63 -13.81 -0.93 -3.55
CA GLY A 63 -14.41 -0.74 -4.87
C GLY A 63 -13.73 0.32 -5.74
N ARG A 64 -12.64 0.94 -5.27
CA ARG A 64 -11.83 1.87 -6.07
C ARG A 64 -10.86 1.12 -6.99
N LEU A 65 -10.37 1.84 -8.00
CA LEU A 65 -9.26 1.44 -8.84
C LEU A 65 -8.01 2.23 -8.43
N ALA A 66 -6.88 1.54 -8.25
CA ALA A 66 -5.60 2.16 -7.95
C ALA A 66 -4.54 1.82 -9.00
N LEU A 67 -3.81 2.84 -9.46
CA LEU A 67 -2.66 2.70 -10.35
C LEU A 67 -1.37 2.88 -9.54
N VAL A 68 -0.54 1.85 -9.49
CA VAL A 68 0.71 1.86 -8.72
C VAL A 68 1.90 1.82 -9.67
N THR A 69 2.58 2.96 -9.82
CA THR A 69 3.85 3.02 -10.57
C THR A 69 5.01 2.47 -9.74
N GLY A 70 5.95 1.77 -10.38
CA GLY A 70 7.03 1.11 -9.63
C GLY A 70 6.55 -0.10 -8.82
N GLY A 71 5.35 -0.62 -9.13
CA GLY A 71 4.68 -1.65 -8.33
C GLY A 71 5.27 -3.06 -8.48
N ALA A 72 6.26 -3.26 -9.36
CA ALA A 72 6.84 -4.60 -9.57
C ALA A 72 7.72 -5.08 -8.41
N SER A 73 8.13 -4.19 -7.48
CA SER A 73 9.05 -4.55 -6.39
C SER A 73 9.01 -3.58 -5.21
N GLY A 74 9.73 -3.91 -4.13
CA GLY A 74 10.00 -3.01 -3.01
C GLY A 74 8.74 -2.36 -2.43
N ILE A 75 8.82 -1.05 -2.19
CA ILE A 75 7.73 -0.26 -1.58
C ILE A 75 6.49 -0.28 -2.47
N GLY A 76 6.63 -0.14 -3.78
CA GLY A 76 5.49 -0.14 -4.71
C GLY A 76 4.70 -1.45 -4.62
N ARG A 77 5.39 -2.60 -4.55
CA ARG A 77 4.76 -3.91 -4.35
C ARG A 77 4.03 -3.96 -3.01
N SER A 78 4.66 -3.52 -1.92
CA SER A 78 4.03 -3.50 -0.60
C SER A 78 2.77 -2.63 -0.57
N VAL A 79 2.80 -1.46 -1.20
CA VAL A 79 1.64 -0.57 -1.33
C VAL A 79 0.52 -1.26 -2.13
N ALA A 80 0.85 -1.87 -3.27
CA ALA A 80 -0.11 -2.63 -4.07
C ALA A 80 -0.79 -3.74 -3.26
N MET A 81 -0.03 -4.47 -2.44
CA MET A 81 -0.57 -5.51 -1.55
C MET A 81 -1.45 -4.96 -0.44
N VAL A 82 -1.16 -3.77 0.11
CA VAL A 82 -2.05 -3.14 1.11
C VAL A 82 -3.36 -2.74 0.45
N LEU A 83 -3.31 -2.08 -0.71
CA LEU A 83 -4.51 -1.68 -1.46
C LEU A 83 -5.38 -2.89 -1.83
N ALA A 84 -4.77 -3.99 -2.27
CA ALA A 84 -5.50 -5.24 -2.56
C ALA A 84 -6.24 -5.79 -1.33
N ARG A 85 -5.63 -5.76 -0.14
CA ARG A 85 -6.30 -6.16 1.12
C ARG A 85 -7.50 -5.26 1.48
N GLU A 86 -7.49 -4.03 0.99
CA GLU A 86 -8.56 -3.04 1.21
C GLU A 86 -9.65 -3.13 0.12
N ASN A 87 -9.75 -4.25 -0.60
CA ASN A 87 -10.69 -4.49 -1.70
C ASN A 87 -10.60 -3.45 -2.84
N VAL A 88 -9.38 -2.96 -3.11
CA VAL A 88 -9.09 -2.06 -4.23
C VAL A 88 -8.62 -2.87 -5.44
N THR A 89 -9.18 -2.64 -6.62
CA THR A 89 -8.61 -3.21 -7.85
C THR A 89 -7.32 -2.48 -8.18
N VAL A 90 -6.23 -3.22 -8.40
CA VAL A 90 -4.89 -2.62 -8.55
C VAL A 90 -4.31 -2.89 -9.93
N ILE A 91 -3.86 -1.82 -10.58
CA ILE A 91 -3.04 -1.85 -11.79
C ILE A 91 -1.59 -1.59 -11.40
N VAL A 92 -0.74 -2.60 -11.58
CA VAL A 92 0.70 -2.52 -11.36
C VAL A 92 1.38 -2.02 -12.63
N ALA A 93 1.86 -0.79 -12.60
CA ALA A 93 2.49 -0.14 -13.74
C ALA A 93 4.02 -0.07 -13.54
N ASP A 94 4.77 -0.82 -14.33
CA ASP A 94 6.22 -0.91 -14.17
C ASP A 94 6.93 -1.26 -15.48
N LYS A 95 8.23 -0.97 -15.58
CA LYS A 95 9.07 -1.45 -16.67
C LYS A 95 9.42 -2.93 -16.52
N ASN A 96 9.46 -3.44 -15.29
CA ASN A 96 9.77 -4.84 -14.99
C ASN A 96 8.48 -5.68 -15.00
N MET A 97 8.12 -6.19 -16.17
CA MET A 97 6.91 -7.02 -16.33
C MET A 97 6.97 -8.33 -15.55
N THR A 98 8.14 -8.95 -15.39
CA THR A 98 8.28 -10.18 -14.61
C THR A 98 7.93 -9.92 -13.14
N GLY A 99 8.52 -8.89 -12.53
CA GLY A 99 8.19 -8.50 -11.15
C GLY A 99 6.76 -7.96 -11.00
N GLY A 100 6.21 -7.34 -12.05
CA GLY A 100 4.82 -6.94 -12.11
C GLY A 100 3.88 -8.15 -12.03
N ASN A 101 4.13 -9.18 -12.84
CA ASN A 101 3.35 -10.43 -12.84
C ASN A 101 3.47 -11.20 -11.52
N GLU A 102 4.66 -11.26 -10.91
CA GLU A 102 4.82 -11.79 -9.54
C GLU A 102 3.95 -11.03 -8.55
N THR A 103 3.92 -9.70 -8.67
CA THR A 103 3.07 -8.86 -7.82
C THR A 103 1.60 -9.21 -7.99
N ILE A 104 1.11 -9.39 -9.22
CA ILE A 104 -0.27 -9.83 -9.49
C ILE A 104 -0.58 -11.17 -8.85
N GLN A 105 0.36 -12.12 -8.83
CA GLN A 105 0.15 -13.39 -8.11
C GLN A 105 -0.09 -13.17 -6.62
N TYR A 106 0.67 -12.28 -5.97
CA TYR A 106 0.44 -11.92 -4.58
C TYR A 106 -0.91 -11.20 -4.38
N LEU A 107 -1.29 -10.28 -5.29
CA LEU A 107 -2.56 -9.57 -5.16
C LEU A 107 -3.74 -10.54 -5.28
N ASN A 108 -3.69 -11.49 -6.22
CA ASN A 108 -4.74 -12.49 -6.40
C ASN A 108 -4.86 -13.45 -5.20
N GLN A 109 -3.78 -13.66 -4.43
CA GLN A 109 -3.85 -14.41 -3.16
C GLN A 109 -4.58 -13.63 -2.06
N LEU A 110 -4.54 -12.29 -2.11
CA LEU A 110 -5.16 -11.41 -1.11
C LEU A 110 -6.62 -11.09 -1.45
N SER A 111 -6.92 -10.88 -2.73
CA SER A 111 -8.21 -10.42 -3.22
C SER A 111 -8.53 -10.99 -4.61
N GLY A 112 -8.48 -12.32 -4.74
CA GLY A 112 -8.62 -13.03 -6.02
C GLY A 112 -9.95 -12.88 -6.75
N HIS A 113 -10.97 -12.26 -6.12
CA HIS A 113 -12.21 -11.87 -6.79
C HIS A 113 -12.08 -10.54 -7.56
N LEU A 114 -10.99 -9.79 -7.40
CA LEU A 114 -10.72 -8.54 -8.11
C LEU A 114 -9.82 -8.77 -9.32
N ASN A 115 -10.04 -7.94 -10.35
CA ASN A 115 -9.33 -8.04 -11.62
C ASN A 115 -8.05 -7.19 -11.62
N HIS A 116 -7.04 -7.60 -10.84
CA HIS A 116 -5.73 -6.95 -10.83
C HIS A 116 -4.96 -7.16 -12.14
N ARG A 117 -4.19 -6.17 -12.58
CA ARG A 117 -3.44 -6.25 -13.86
C ARG A 117 -2.05 -5.64 -13.77
N ALA A 118 -1.09 -6.25 -14.45
CA ALA A 118 0.23 -5.66 -14.67
C ALA A 118 0.29 -5.04 -16.07
N VAL A 119 0.81 -3.81 -16.16
CA VAL A 119 0.95 -3.07 -17.42
C VAL A 119 2.37 -2.53 -17.52
N TYR A 120 2.98 -2.73 -18.70
CA TYR A 120 4.29 -2.16 -18.98
C TYR A 120 4.18 -0.65 -19.12
N VAL A 121 4.98 0.10 -18.37
CA VAL A 121 5.16 1.54 -18.61
C VAL A 121 6.59 1.97 -18.23
N ASP A 122 7.21 2.77 -19.10
CA ASP A 122 8.33 3.60 -18.69
C ASP A 122 7.81 5.02 -18.45
N VAL A 123 7.68 5.40 -17.17
CA VAL A 123 7.16 6.71 -16.76
C VAL A 123 8.00 7.90 -17.23
N ARG A 124 9.21 7.66 -17.75
CA ARG A 124 10.06 8.68 -18.36
C ARG A 124 9.64 9.01 -19.80
N ASN A 125 8.80 8.18 -20.41
CA ASN A 125 8.26 8.38 -21.75
C ASN A 125 6.79 8.83 -21.65
N SER A 126 6.54 10.10 -21.95
CA SER A 126 5.20 10.69 -21.84
C SER A 126 4.16 10.01 -22.74
N THR A 127 4.56 9.55 -23.93
CA THR A 127 3.65 8.83 -24.85
C THR A 127 3.19 7.50 -24.25
N LEU A 128 4.08 6.78 -23.55
CA LEU A 128 3.68 5.53 -22.87
C LEU A 128 2.77 5.79 -21.67
N VAL A 129 2.98 6.91 -20.96
CA VAL A 129 2.09 7.32 -19.87
C VAL A 129 0.70 7.69 -20.41
N GLU A 130 0.64 8.41 -21.53
CA GLU A 130 -0.63 8.75 -22.19
C GLU A 130 -1.39 7.49 -22.65
N TYR A 131 -0.71 6.54 -23.28
CA TYR A 131 -1.31 5.26 -23.63
C TYR A 131 -1.78 4.44 -22.43
N LEU A 132 -1.05 4.47 -21.31
CA LEU A 132 -1.46 3.82 -20.08
C LEU A 132 -2.83 4.34 -19.61
N PHE A 133 -3.02 5.67 -19.57
CA PHE A 133 -4.31 6.25 -19.17
C PHE A 133 -5.43 5.92 -20.15
N LEU A 134 -5.18 6.02 -21.46
CA LEU A 134 -6.18 5.65 -22.48
C LEU A 134 -6.64 4.19 -22.33
N CYS A 135 -5.71 3.26 -22.11
CA CYS A 135 -6.03 1.86 -21.87
C CYS A 135 -6.89 1.66 -20.61
N ILE A 136 -6.58 2.39 -19.53
CA ILE A 136 -7.33 2.31 -18.27
C ILE A 136 -8.74 2.86 -18.46
N GLU A 137 -8.89 4.02 -19.10
CA GLU A 137 -10.19 4.63 -19.36
C GLU A 137 -11.08 3.73 -20.22
N MET A 138 -10.54 3.10 -21.27
CA MET A 138 -11.34 2.20 -22.11
C MET A 138 -11.82 0.93 -21.38
N GLU A 139 -11.07 0.47 -20.38
CA GLU A 139 -11.33 -0.81 -19.72
C GLU A 139 -12.12 -0.69 -18.41
N TYR A 140 -12.05 0.46 -17.74
CA TYR A 140 -12.65 0.68 -16.42
C TYR A 140 -13.61 1.89 -16.35
N SER A 141 -14.00 2.48 -17.49
CA SER A 141 -15.07 3.49 -17.56
C SER A 141 -16.46 2.89 -17.76
#